data_AF-A0A2D7HQT9-F1
#
_entry.id   AF-A0A2D7HQT9-F1
#
_cell.length_a   1.000
_cell.length_b   1.000
_cell.length_c   1.000
_cell.angle_alpha   90.00
_cell.angle_beta   90.00
_cell.angle_gamma   90.00
#
_symmetry.space_group_name_H-M   'P 1'
#
loop_
_entity.id
_entity.type
_entity.pdbx_description
1 polymer ?
#
loop_
_entity_poly.entity_id
_entity_poly.type
_entity_poly.pdbx_seq_one_letter_code
_entity_poly.pdbx_strand_id
1 'polypeptide(L)'
;MNFLSDFIGKDPSANTSTVIVLLSIFLLFIIMSAFFYDYQKNNKNLIKINMLERAIKDLIEEFRSQELNLSEQKKILQDYKYTLEKLDLEISRLADSNKEDTNITTAIQMANQGRSLEDISSATGLTNEEIEPILKYHGKT
;
A
#
# COMPACT_ATOMS: atom_id res chain seq x y z
N MET A 1 -20.73 57.93 59.48
CA MET A 1 -21.81 58.04 58.48
C MET A 1 -21.92 56.70 57.78
N ASN A 2 -23.03 55.99 57.98
CA ASN A 2 -23.29 54.72 57.30
C ASN A 2 -24.00 55.05 55.99
N PHE A 3 -23.22 55.21 54.91
CA PHE A 3 -23.72 55.56 53.57
C PHE A 3 -24.89 54.67 53.13
N LEU A 4 -24.83 53.37 53.44
CA LEU A 4 -25.90 52.41 53.14
C LEU A 4 -27.18 52.64 53.96
N SER A 5 -27.06 53.03 55.24
CA SER A 5 -28.26 53.31 56.07
C SER A 5 -28.89 54.65 55.70
N ASP A 6 -28.07 55.65 55.39
CA ASP A 6 -28.54 56.99 54.98
C ASP A 6 -29.16 56.97 53.57
N PHE A 7 -28.67 56.08 52.69
CA PHE A 7 -29.25 55.82 51.39
C PHE A 7 -30.60 55.09 51.51
N ILE A 8 -30.72 54.03 52.31
CA ILE A 8 -32.00 53.30 52.43
C ILE A 8 -33.05 54.09 53.22
N GLY A 9 -32.64 54.89 54.21
CA GLY A 9 -33.56 55.58 55.13
C GLY A 9 -34.25 56.83 54.56
N LYS A 10 -33.72 57.45 53.49
CA LYS A 10 -34.29 58.70 52.91
C LYS A 10 -35.53 58.46 52.05
N ASP A 11 -35.50 57.44 51.20
CA ASP A 11 -36.62 56.99 50.37
C ASP A 11 -36.43 55.50 49.98
N PRO A 12 -36.94 54.56 50.80
CA PRO A 12 -36.60 53.13 50.68
C PRO A 12 -37.02 52.51 49.33
N SER A 13 -38.16 52.93 48.77
CA SER A 13 -38.70 52.36 47.53
C SER A 13 -37.95 52.84 46.28
N ALA A 14 -37.61 54.13 46.20
CA ALA A 14 -36.88 54.68 45.06
C ALA A 14 -35.44 54.14 45.00
N ASN A 15 -34.79 54.03 46.17
CA ASN A 15 -33.41 53.58 46.24
C ASN A 15 -33.23 52.08 46.03
N THR A 16 -34.20 51.24 46.45
CA THR A 16 -34.21 49.80 46.11
C THR A 16 -34.46 49.56 44.62
N SER A 17 -35.39 50.28 43.99
CA SER A 17 -35.63 50.21 42.54
C SER A 17 -34.37 50.58 41.73
N THR A 18 -33.67 51.65 42.13
CA THR A 18 -32.44 52.10 41.46
C THR A 18 -31.34 51.03 41.50
N VAL A 19 -31.17 50.35 42.64
CA VAL A 19 -30.19 49.25 42.78
C VAL A 19 -30.56 48.07 41.88
N ILE A 20 -31.85 47.71 41.80
CA ILE A 20 -32.33 46.62 40.93
C ILE A 20 -32.08 46.93 39.46
N VAL A 21 -32.33 48.17 39.03
CA VAL A 21 -32.08 48.60 37.64
C VAL A 21 -30.59 48.53 37.31
N LEU A 22 -29.72 49.02 38.20
CA LEU A 22 -28.26 48.93 38.02
C LEU A 22 -27.78 47.48 37.94
N LEU A 23 -28.27 46.60 38.82
CA LEU A 23 -27.96 45.18 38.79
C LEU A 23 -28.41 44.54 37.47
N SER A 24 -29.60 44.89 36.99
CA SER A 24 -30.15 44.35 35.74
C SER A 24 -29.30 44.77 34.53
N ILE A 25 -28.86 46.02 34.48
CA ILE A 25 -27.95 46.51 33.43
C ILE A 25 -26.61 45.76 33.49
N PHE A 26 -26.07 45.58 34.69
CA PHE A 26 -24.82 44.85 34.90
C PHE A 26 -24.91 43.39 34.43
N LEU A 27 -26.00 42.69 34.74
CA LEU A 27 -26.25 41.34 34.25
C LEU A 27 -26.35 41.28 32.72
N LEU A 28 -26.99 42.28 32.11
CA LEU A 28 -27.10 42.38 30.65
C LEU A 28 -25.73 42.51 29.99
N PHE A 29 -24.83 43.31 30.58
CA PHE A 29 -23.43 43.42 30.13
C PHE A 29 -22.68 42.09 30.21
N ILE A 30 -22.85 41.33 31.30
CA ILE A 30 -22.23 40.00 31.45
C ILE A 30 -22.73 39.05 30.34
N ILE A 31 -24.05 39.02 30.11
CA ILE A 31 -24.66 38.16 29.08
C ILE A 31 -24.15 38.54 27.68
N MET A 32 -24.09 39.83 27.34
CA MET A 32 -23.53 40.27 26.05
C MET A 32 -22.06 39.91 25.90
N SER A 33 -21.25 40.09 26.96
CA SER A 33 -19.84 39.74 26.93
C SER A 33 -19.61 38.24 26.74
N ALA A 34 -20.38 37.40 27.45
CA ALA A 34 -20.34 35.95 27.30
C ALA A 34 -20.77 35.52 25.90
N PHE A 35 -21.86 36.09 25.37
CA PHE A 35 -22.32 35.81 24.01
C PHE A 35 -21.28 36.20 22.96
N PHE A 36 -20.64 37.36 23.10
CA PHE A 36 -19.61 37.81 22.17
C PHE A 36 -18.37 36.91 22.20
N TYR A 37 -17.95 36.47 23.39
CA TYR A 37 -16.84 35.54 23.53
C TYR A 37 -17.15 34.17 22.90
N ASP A 38 -18.35 33.64 23.14
CA ASP A 38 -18.78 32.36 22.58
C ASP A 38 -18.91 32.44 21.06
N TYR A 39 -19.49 33.52 20.53
CA TYR A 39 -19.57 33.79 19.09
C TYR A 39 -18.20 33.78 18.42
N GLN A 40 -17.21 34.48 19.00
CA GLN A 40 -15.85 34.47 18.48
C GLN A 40 -15.20 33.08 18.51
N LYS A 41 -15.40 32.34 19.60
CA LYS A 41 -14.87 30.98 19.75
C LYS A 41 -15.49 30.03 18.71
N ASN A 42 -16.80 30.12 18.51
CA ASN A 42 -17.54 29.30 17.55
C ASN A 42 -17.11 29.59 16.11
N ASN A 43 -16.87 30.86 15.75
CA ASN A 43 -16.31 31.20 14.44
C ASN A 43 -14.92 30.57 14.23
N LYS A 44 -14.03 30.63 15.22
CA LYS A 44 -12.71 29.98 15.13
C LYS A 44 -12.82 28.46 14.98
N ASN A 45 -13.75 27.84 15.70
CA ASN A 45 -14.00 26.41 15.59
C ASN A 45 -14.55 26.02 14.21
N LEU A 46 -15.47 26.82 13.66
CA LEU A 46 -16.03 26.59 12.33
C LEU A 46 -14.94 26.63 11.26
N ILE A 47 -14.04 27.60 11.31
CA ILE A 47 -12.91 27.68 10.37
C ILE A 47 -12.02 26.42 10.49
N LYS A 48 -11.72 25.95 11.70
CA LYS A 48 -10.95 24.72 11.90
C LYS A 48 -11.66 23.50 11.33
N ILE A 49 -12.96 23.37 11.54
CA ILE A 49 -13.76 22.27 11.00
C ILE A 49 -13.71 22.28 9.47
N ASN A 50 -13.87 23.46 8.84
CA ASN A 50 -13.80 23.58 7.39
C ASN A 50 -12.41 23.22 6.83
N MET A 51 -11.33 23.59 7.53
CA MET A 51 -9.98 23.17 7.14
C MET A 51 -9.81 21.65 7.25
N LEU A 52 -10.30 21.04 8.33
CA LEU A 52 -10.24 19.59 8.53
C LEU A 52 -11.07 18.85 7.49
N GLU A 53 -12.27 19.35 7.15
CA GLU A 53 -13.11 18.76 6.11
C GLU A 53 -12.39 18.76 4.76
N ARG A 54 -11.71 19.86 4.42
CA ARG A 54 -10.93 19.95 3.19
C ARG A 54 -9.74 18.99 3.19
N ALA A 55 -8.99 18.95 4.28
CA ALA A 55 -7.87 18.02 4.44
C ALA A 55 -8.32 16.54 4.34
N ILE A 56 -9.49 16.20 4.89
CA ILE A 56 -10.07 14.85 4.76
C ILE A 56 -10.43 14.55 3.29
N LYS A 57 -11.03 15.50 2.57
CA LYS A 57 -11.34 15.32 1.14
C LYS A 57 -10.08 15.11 0.31
N ASP A 58 -9.05 15.91 0.55
CA ASP A 58 -7.77 15.77 -0.14
C ASP A 58 -7.12 14.41 0.16
N LEU A 59 -7.16 13.97 1.43
CA LEU A 59 -6.66 12.67 1.85
C LEU A 59 -7.42 11.50 1.20
N ILE A 60 -8.76 11.59 1.08
CA ILE A 60 -9.56 10.57 0.41
C ILE A 60 -9.17 10.46 -1.07
N GLU A 61 -8.94 11.58 -1.73
CA GLU A 61 -8.55 11.58 -3.15
C GLU A 61 -7.14 11.00 -3.34
N GLU A 62 -6.22 11.29 -2.42
CA GLU A 62 -4.89 10.68 -2.42
C GLU A 62 -4.96 9.16 -2.20
N PHE A 63 -5.80 8.69 -1.28
CA PHE A 63 -6.04 7.25 -1.09
C PHE A 63 -6.59 6.58 -2.35
N ARG A 64 -7.52 7.22 -3.07
CA ARG A 64 -8.03 6.70 -4.35
C ARG A 64 -6.94 6.60 -5.42
N SER A 65 -6.08 7.62 -5.51
CA SER A 65 -4.93 7.59 -6.43
C SER A 65 -3.96 6.45 -6.07
N GLN A 66 -3.67 6.26 -4.78
CA GLN A 66 -2.83 5.16 -4.32
C GLN A 66 -3.44 3.79 -4.59
N GLU A 67 -4.76 3.62 -4.39
CA GLU A 67 -5.47 2.38 -4.69
C GLU A 67 -5.33 2.02 -6.18
N LEU A 68 -5.49 3.01 -7.07
CA LEU A 68 -5.33 2.81 -8.51
C LEU A 68 -3.90 2.40 -8.88
N ASN A 69 -2.90 3.07 -8.30
CA ASN A 69 -1.48 2.72 -8.49
C ASN A 69 -1.16 1.31 -8.00
N LEU A 70 -1.68 0.90 -6.84
CA LEU A 70 -1.49 -0.44 -6.30
C LEU A 70 -2.15 -1.51 -7.18
N SER A 71 -3.32 -1.20 -7.74
CA SER A 71 -4.01 -2.07 -8.71
C SER A 71 -3.17 -2.27 -9.97
N GLU A 72 -2.57 -1.20 -10.50
CA GLU A 72 -1.67 -1.28 -11.65
C GLU A 72 -0.39 -2.08 -11.35
N GLN A 73 0.24 -1.82 -10.19
CA GLN A 73 1.41 -2.59 -9.74
C GLN A 73 1.09 -4.09 -9.59
N LYS A 74 -0.10 -4.43 -9.07
CA LYS A 74 -0.55 -5.81 -8.97
C LYS A 74 -0.65 -6.48 -10.35
N LYS A 75 -1.14 -5.77 -11.36
CA LYS A 75 -1.21 -6.28 -12.74
C LYS A 75 0.18 -6.53 -13.32
N ILE A 76 1.09 -5.56 -13.18
CA ILE A 76 2.48 -5.69 -13.63
C ILE A 76 3.15 -6.90 -12.96
N LEU A 77 2.92 -7.10 -11.66
CA LEU A 77 3.46 -8.25 -10.93
C LEU A 77 2.93 -9.59 -11.46
N GLN A 78 1.65 -9.65 -11.85
CA GLN A 78 1.09 -10.84 -12.49
C GLN A 78 1.72 -11.13 -13.85
N ASP A 79 1.96 -10.09 -14.65
CA ASP A 79 2.63 -10.23 -15.96
C ASP A 79 4.07 -10.72 -15.81
N TYR A 80 4.80 -10.24 -14.79
CA TYR A 80 6.13 -10.76 -14.46
C TYR A 80 6.09 -12.20 -13.98
N LYS A 81 5.13 -12.56 -13.13
CA LYS A 81 4.95 -13.95 -12.69
C LYS A 81 4.74 -14.88 -13.89
N TYR A 82 3.84 -14.52 -14.80
CA TYR A 82 3.58 -15.31 -16.01
C TYR A 82 4.83 -15.44 -16.88
N THR A 83 5.58 -14.35 -17.05
CA THR A 83 6.82 -14.34 -17.83
C THR A 83 7.87 -15.26 -17.21
N LEU A 84 8.02 -15.23 -15.88
CA LEU A 84 8.94 -16.10 -15.15
C LEU A 84 8.57 -17.57 -15.28
N GLU A 85 7.28 -17.92 -15.16
CA GLU A 85 6.81 -19.30 -15.35
C GLU A 85 7.10 -19.80 -16.77
N LYS A 86 6.95 -18.94 -17.78
CA LYS A 86 7.30 -19.28 -19.16
C LYS A 86 8.81 -19.49 -19.33
N LEU A 87 9.63 -18.61 -18.77
CA LEU A 87 11.09 -18.73 -18.83
C LEU A 87 11.57 -20.01 -18.12
N ASP A 88 11.00 -20.36 -16.98
CA ASP A 88 11.34 -21.59 -16.24
C ASP A 88 11.05 -22.85 -17.07
N LEU A 89 9.92 -22.84 -17.78
CA LEU A 89 9.54 -23.93 -18.68
C LEU A 89 10.45 -23.99 -19.92
N GLU A 90 10.85 -22.86 -20.49
CA GLU A 90 11.83 -22.81 -21.58
C GLU A 90 13.21 -23.28 -21.12
N ILE A 91 13.67 -22.88 -19.93
CA ILE A 91 14.94 -23.33 -19.34
C ILE A 91 14.92 -24.85 -19.14
N SER A 92 13.82 -25.40 -18.63
CA SER A 92 13.67 -26.85 -18.44
C SER A 92 13.76 -27.60 -19.76
N ARG A 93 13.06 -27.12 -20.80
CA ARG A 93 13.14 -27.70 -22.16
C ARG A 93 14.54 -27.60 -22.75
N LEU A 94 15.21 -26.46 -22.56
CA LEU A 94 16.57 -26.25 -23.05
C LEU A 94 17.56 -27.17 -22.34
N ALA A 95 17.38 -27.39 -21.04
CA ALA A 95 18.20 -28.31 -20.26
C ALA A 95 18.03 -29.77 -20.73
N ASP A 96 16.79 -30.19 -21.01
CA ASP A 96 16.51 -31.52 -21.56
C ASP A 96 17.13 -31.70 -22.95
N SER A 97 16.94 -30.73 -23.85
CA SER A 97 17.54 -30.75 -25.20
C SER A 97 19.06 -30.78 -25.14
N ASN A 98 19.68 -29.97 -24.28
CA ASN A 98 21.13 -29.92 -24.14
C ASN A 98 21.69 -31.24 -23.56
N LYS A 99 20.96 -31.86 -22.63
CA LYS A 99 21.31 -33.18 -22.10
C LYS A 99 21.27 -34.25 -23.19
N GLU A 100 20.23 -34.25 -24.02
CA GLU A 100 20.10 -35.16 -25.17
C GLU A 100 21.24 -34.97 -26.18
N ASP A 101 21.52 -33.73 -26.58
CA ASP A 101 22.64 -33.40 -27.48
C ASP A 101 24.00 -33.84 -26.91
N THR A 102 24.21 -33.65 -25.61
CA THR A 102 25.42 -34.08 -24.91
C THR A 102 25.55 -35.60 -24.90
N ASN A 103 24.44 -36.32 -24.67
CA ASN A 103 24.40 -37.79 -24.69
C ASN A 103 24.73 -38.32 -26.10
N ILE A 104 24.16 -37.74 -27.15
CA ILE A 104 24.45 -38.09 -28.55
C ILE A 104 25.93 -37.81 -28.87
N THR A 105 26.44 -36.64 -28.50
CA THR A 105 27.85 -36.27 -28.73
C THR A 105 28.81 -37.23 -28.03
N THR A 106 28.49 -37.60 -26.79
CA THR A 106 29.27 -38.57 -26.00
C THR A 106 29.22 -39.96 -26.65
N ALA A 107 28.04 -40.40 -27.13
CA ALA A 107 27.89 -41.67 -27.82
C ALA A 107 28.72 -41.72 -29.11
N ILE A 108 28.73 -40.65 -29.91
CA ILE A 108 29.58 -40.53 -31.11
C ILE A 108 31.05 -40.61 -30.73
N GLN A 109 31.47 -39.93 -29.66
CA GLN A 109 32.87 -39.95 -29.22
C GLN A 109 33.29 -41.35 -28.75
N MET A 110 32.42 -42.06 -28.02
CA MET A 110 32.67 -43.43 -27.58
C MET A 110 32.66 -44.45 -28.72
N ALA A 111 31.76 -44.30 -29.70
CA ALA A 111 31.73 -45.13 -30.91
C ALA A 111 33.03 -44.96 -31.73
N ASN A 112 33.51 -43.73 -31.90
CA ASN A 112 34.80 -43.44 -32.55
C ASN A 112 36.00 -44.04 -31.79
N GLN A 113 35.86 -44.30 -30.49
CA GLN A 113 36.87 -44.97 -29.67
C GLN A 113 36.76 -46.50 -29.72
N GLY A 114 35.75 -47.08 -30.39
CA GLY A 114 35.53 -48.52 -30.50
C GLY A 114 34.88 -49.15 -29.26
N ARG A 115 34.13 -48.36 -28.46
CA ARG A 115 33.36 -48.88 -27.32
C ARG A 115 32.20 -49.77 -27.78
N SER A 116 31.84 -50.77 -26.98
CA SER A 116 30.71 -51.66 -27.25
C SER A 116 29.37 -50.96 -27.07
N LEU A 117 28.32 -51.56 -27.63
CA LEU A 117 26.95 -51.06 -27.55
C LEU A 117 26.46 -50.95 -26.09
N GLU A 118 26.73 -51.96 -25.24
CA GLU A 118 26.41 -51.90 -23.81
C GLU A 118 27.15 -50.79 -23.05
N ASP A 119 28.43 -50.54 -23.38
CA ASP A 119 29.23 -49.47 -22.75
C ASP A 119 28.65 -48.09 -23.06
N ILE A 120 28.26 -47.86 -24.32
CA ILE A 120 27.68 -46.59 -24.77
C ILE A 120 26.29 -46.39 -24.15
N SER A 121 25.46 -47.43 -24.12
CA SER A 121 24.12 -47.36 -23.52
C SER A 121 24.18 -47.06 -22.03
N SER A 122 25.10 -47.71 -21.31
CA SER A 122 25.29 -47.48 -19.87
C SER A 122 25.78 -46.06 -19.55
N ALA A 123 26.58 -45.45 -20.43
CA ALA A 123 27.15 -44.12 -20.20
C ALA A 123 26.24 -42.96 -20.64
N THR A 124 25.44 -43.16 -21.68
CA THR A 124 24.62 -42.09 -22.28
C THR A 124 23.13 -42.24 -22.00
N GLY A 125 22.68 -43.41 -21.54
CA GLY A 125 21.27 -43.73 -21.32
C GLY A 125 20.45 -43.87 -22.60
N LEU A 126 21.10 -43.82 -23.77
CA LEU A 126 20.46 -44.05 -25.07
C LEU A 126 20.10 -45.53 -25.22
N THR A 127 19.02 -45.79 -25.95
CA THR A 127 18.57 -47.15 -26.27
C THR A 127 19.47 -47.78 -27.33
N ASN A 128 19.48 -49.11 -27.37
CA ASN A 128 20.27 -49.86 -28.35
C ASN A 128 19.91 -49.47 -29.80
N GLU A 129 18.63 -49.20 -30.08
CA GLU A 129 18.12 -48.76 -31.38
C GLU A 129 18.66 -47.39 -31.80
N GLU A 130 18.91 -46.49 -30.83
CA GLU A 130 19.50 -45.16 -31.07
C GLU A 130 21.03 -45.23 -31.25
N ILE A 131 21.68 -46.20 -30.61
CA ILE A 131 23.14 -46.38 -30.64
C ILE A 131 23.60 -47.12 -31.91
N GLU A 132 22.82 -48.07 -32.42
CA GLU A 132 23.15 -48.87 -33.60
C GLU A 132 23.52 -48.03 -34.84
N PRO A 133 22.75 -46.98 -35.22
CA PRO A 133 23.12 -46.08 -36.30
C PRO A 133 24.43 -45.35 -36.03
N ILE A 134 24.67 -44.90 -34.79
CA ILE A 134 25.88 -44.18 -34.40
C ILE A 134 27.11 -45.09 -34.56
N LEU A 135 27.04 -46.33 -34.07
CA LEU A 135 28.10 -47.32 -34.27
C LEU A 135 28.31 -47.65 -35.75
N LYS A 136 27.24 -47.72 -36.54
CA LYS A 136 27.35 -48.00 -37.98
C LYS A 136 28.05 -46.89 -38.77
N TYR A 137 27.82 -45.62 -38.45
CA TYR A 137 28.35 -44.48 -39.22
C TYR A 137 29.60 -43.84 -38.61
N HIS A 138 29.78 -43.96 -37.29
CA HIS A 138 30.88 -43.34 -36.53
C HIS A 138 31.69 -44.35 -35.71
N GLY A 139 31.34 -45.64 -35.76
CA GLY A 139 32.15 -46.69 -35.14
C GLY A 139 33.49 -46.83 -35.84
N LYS A 140 34.54 -47.04 -35.05
CA LYS A 140 35.84 -47.41 -35.59
C LYS A 140 35.76 -48.86 -36.08
N THR A 141 35.86 -49.06 -37.40
CA THR A 141 35.94 -50.38 -38.04
C THR A 141 37.17 -51.18 -37.61
#